data_AF-A0A4Q7LM24-F1
#
_entry.id   AF-A0A4Q7LM24-F1
#
_cell.length_a   1.000
_cell.length_b   1.000
_cell.length_c   1.000
_cell.angle_alpha   90.00
_cell.angle_beta   90.00
_cell.angle_gamma   90.00
#
_symmetry.space_group_name_H-M   'P 1'
#
loop_
_entity.id
_entity.type
_entity.pdbx_description
1 polymer ?
#
loop_
_entity_poly.entity_id
_entity_poly.type
_entity_poly.pdbx_seq_one_letter_code
_entity_poly.pdbx_strand_id
1 'polypeptide(L)'
;MRLIRTARLLGSLALILSTFAAAPAHAAPPDGKVVIHYSRCDNAYDGWGVHLWKNPGIPLPGIEWQNPMMPTGKSDFGVFWQADLAEFGKSATVNYIIHKGDTKEQGGRDMKFDGNTTREIWVLGGDRKIYSSLDDAQKARAEKPCS
;
A
#
# COMPACT_ATOMS: atom_id res chain seq x y z
N MET A 1 -65.48 -35.16 20.16
CA MET A 1 -64.64 -36.24 19.59
C MET A 1 -63.57 -35.58 18.73
N ARG A 2 -62.29 -35.79 19.04
CA ARG A 2 -61.14 -34.98 18.59
C ARG A 2 -60.76 -35.26 17.12
N LEU A 3 -60.59 -34.21 16.30
CA LEU A 3 -59.96 -34.31 14.98
C LEU A 3 -58.44 -34.41 15.13
N ILE A 4 -57.82 -35.39 14.46
CA ILE A 4 -56.38 -35.45 14.21
C ILE A 4 -56.18 -35.16 12.72
N ARG A 5 -55.43 -34.10 12.40
CA ARG A 5 -54.87 -33.90 11.06
C ARG A 5 -53.35 -33.85 11.19
N THR A 6 -52.71 -34.95 10.81
CA THR A 6 -51.27 -35.05 10.62
C THR A 6 -50.88 -34.29 9.35
N ALA A 7 -50.02 -33.28 9.48
CA ALA A 7 -49.35 -32.63 8.36
C ALA A 7 -47.91 -33.17 8.28
N ARG A 8 -47.56 -33.80 7.16
CA ARG A 8 -46.17 -34.15 6.82
C ARG A 8 -45.49 -32.87 6.31
N LEU A 9 -44.43 -32.43 6.96
CA LEU A 9 -43.53 -31.43 6.38
C LEU A 9 -42.52 -32.13 5.47
N LEU A 10 -42.54 -31.79 4.19
CA LEU A 10 -41.44 -32.02 3.24
C LEU A 10 -40.43 -30.88 3.45
N GLY A 11 -39.23 -31.22 3.93
CA GLY A 11 -38.13 -30.26 4.04
C GLY A 11 -37.45 -30.05 2.69
N SER A 12 -37.47 -28.82 2.17
CA SER A 12 -36.71 -28.42 0.98
C SER A 12 -35.33 -27.90 1.41
N LEU A 13 -34.26 -28.57 0.97
CA LEU A 13 -32.88 -28.12 1.16
C LEU A 13 -32.54 -27.11 0.06
N ALA A 14 -32.49 -25.82 0.40
CA ALA A 14 -32.02 -24.77 -0.50
C ALA A 14 -30.49 -24.73 -0.49
N LEU A 15 -29.86 -25.06 -1.62
CA LEU A 15 -28.42 -24.91 -1.84
C LEU A 15 -28.13 -23.44 -2.18
N ILE A 16 -27.61 -22.69 -1.21
CA ILE A 16 -27.21 -21.30 -1.40
C ILE A 16 -25.86 -21.30 -2.12
N LEU A 17 -25.85 -20.93 -3.40
CA LEU A 17 -24.63 -20.74 -4.18
C LEU A 17 -24.05 -19.35 -3.83
N SER A 18 -23.13 -19.30 -2.88
CA SER A 18 -22.40 -18.06 -2.55
C SER A 18 -21.46 -17.70 -3.71
N THR A 19 -21.82 -16.68 -4.47
CA THR A 19 -20.91 -16.07 -5.44
C THR A 19 -19.84 -15.26 -4.69
N PHE A 20 -18.61 -15.76 -4.62
CA PHE A 20 -17.46 -14.94 -4.26
C PHE A 20 -17.13 -14.01 -5.42
N ALA A 21 -17.43 -12.71 -5.27
CA ALA A 21 -16.87 -11.70 -6.15
C ALA A 21 -15.36 -11.59 -5.83
N ALA A 22 -14.50 -11.98 -6.78
CA ALA A 22 -13.08 -11.72 -6.67
C ALA A 22 -12.87 -10.20 -6.65
N ALA A 23 -12.18 -9.70 -5.62
CA ALA A 23 -11.76 -8.31 -5.61
C ALA A 23 -10.89 -8.03 -6.85
N PRO A 24 -11.00 -6.85 -7.48
CA PRO A 24 -10.16 -6.51 -8.63
C PRO A 24 -8.70 -6.64 -8.21
N ALA A 25 -7.92 -7.37 -9.01
CA ALA A 25 -6.49 -7.50 -8.80
C ALA A 25 -5.83 -6.12 -8.91
N HIS A 26 -4.92 -5.80 -7.99
CA HIS A 26 -4.09 -4.59 -8.08
C HIS A 26 -3.27 -4.63 -9.37
N ALA A 27 -3.32 -3.56 -10.15
CA ALA A 27 -2.60 -3.47 -11.41
C ALA A 27 -1.12 -3.18 -11.14
N ALA A 28 -0.24 -3.80 -11.93
CA ALA A 28 1.19 -3.53 -11.86
C ALA A 28 1.51 -2.05 -12.16
N PRO A 29 2.64 -1.52 -11.69
CA PRO A 29 3.10 -0.18 -11.99
C PRO A 29 3.20 0.08 -13.50
N PRO A 30 2.98 1.33 -13.95
CA PRO A 30 3.28 1.69 -15.33
C PRO A 30 4.74 1.39 -15.68
N ASP A 31 4.98 1.03 -16.94
CA ASP A 31 6.31 0.79 -17.47
C ASP A 31 7.25 1.96 -17.17
N GLY A 32 8.49 1.64 -16.81
CA GLY A 32 9.49 2.67 -16.45
C GLY A 32 9.29 3.36 -15.09
N LYS A 33 8.20 3.09 -14.35
CA LYS A 33 7.96 3.68 -13.01
C LYS A 33 8.29 2.77 -11.84
N VAL A 34 8.63 3.36 -10.69
CA VAL A 34 8.59 2.72 -9.38
C VAL A 34 7.52 3.37 -8.51
N VAL A 35 6.88 2.58 -7.64
CA VAL A 35 5.75 3.03 -6.83
C VAL A 35 5.98 2.75 -5.35
N ILE A 36 5.72 3.75 -4.51
CA ILE A 36 5.67 3.59 -3.06
C ILE A 36 4.24 3.83 -2.62
N HIS A 37 3.56 2.80 -2.14
CA HIS A 37 2.24 2.88 -1.54
C HIS A 37 2.34 3.11 -0.03
N TYR A 38 1.51 3.98 0.52
CA TYR A 38 1.56 4.35 1.93
C TYR A 38 0.18 4.48 2.57
N SER A 39 -0.01 3.73 3.65
CA SER A 39 -1.26 3.65 4.40
C SER A 39 -1.06 4.09 5.84
N ARG A 40 -1.90 5.00 6.34
CA ARG A 40 -1.89 5.44 7.74
C ARG A 40 -3.24 5.17 8.39
N CYS A 41 -3.24 4.92 9.70
CA CYS A 41 -4.48 4.70 10.44
C CYS A 41 -5.37 5.93 10.56
N ASP A 42 -4.76 7.11 10.67
CA ASP A 42 -5.48 8.38 10.74
C ASP A 42 -6.00 8.85 9.37
N ASN A 43 -5.63 8.16 8.27
CA ASN A 43 -5.90 8.57 6.88
C ASN A 43 -5.51 10.03 6.58
N ALA A 44 -4.61 10.62 7.37
CA ALA A 44 -4.22 12.02 7.28
C ALA A 44 -2.90 12.13 6.51
N TYR A 45 -3.01 12.48 5.22
CA TYR A 45 -1.88 12.53 4.30
C TYR A 45 -1.37 13.95 4.02
N ASP A 46 -2.08 14.98 4.49
CA ASP A 46 -1.72 16.37 4.23
C ASP A 46 -0.33 16.71 4.81
N GLY A 47 0.56 17.15 3.92
CA GLY A 47 1.95 17.46 4.21
C GLY A 47 2.89 16.25 4.28
N TRP A 48 2.40 15.03 4.08
CA TRP A 48 3.25 13.86 3.91
C TRP A 48 3.74 13.77 2.47
N GLY A 49 5.05 13.82 2.30
CA GLY A 49 5.73 13.62 1.01
C GLY A 49 6.83 12.56 1.13
N VAL A 50 7.46 12.28 -0.01
CA VAL A 50 8.63 11.40 -0.09
C VAL A 50 9.85 12.18 -0.56
N HIS A 51 10.93 12.10 0.21
CA HIS A 51 12.25 12.54 -0.20
C HIS A 51 12.95 11.36 -0.89
N LEU A 52 13.28 11.49 -2.18
CA LEU A 52 13.91 10.45 -3.00
C LEU A 52 15.30 10.88 -3.43
N TRP A 53 16.24 9.93 -3.42
CA TRP A 53 17.60 10.18 -3.88
C TRP A 53 18.22 8.97 -4.58
N LYS A 54 19.11 9.26 -5.52
CA LYS A 54 19.83 8.25 -6.30
C LYS A 54 21.05 7.72 -5.57
N ASN A 55 21.85 8.63 -5.01
CA ASN A 55 23.08 8.36 -4.27
C ASN A 55 23.09 9.19 -2.99
N PRO A 56 23.80 8.77 -1.93
CA PRO A 56 23.89 9.54 -0.70
C PRO A 56 24.19 11.02 -0.97
N GLY A 57 23.30 11.90 -0.50
CA GLY A 57 23.42 13.35 -0.67
C GLY A 57 23.02 13.90 -2.05
N ILE A 58 22.46 13.10 -2.96
CA ILE A 58 22.02 13.55 -4.29
C ILE A 58 20.53 13.22 -4.49
N PRO A 59 19.62 14.13 -4.08
CA PRO A 59 18.18 14.00 -4.35
C PRO A 59 17.86 13.93 -5.84
N LEU A 60 16.68 13.41 -6.17
CA LEU A 60 16.17 13.49 -7.54
C LEU A 60 15.83 14.95 -7.92
N PRO A 61 15.77 15.28 -9.23
CA PRO A 61 15.44 16.62 -9.68
C PRO A 61 14.13 17.16 -9.06
N GLY A 62 14.19 18.37 -8.49
CA GLY A 62 13.04 19.05 -7.89
C GLY A 62 12.64 18.56 -6.49
N ILE A 63 13.33 17.56 -5.94
CA ILE A 63 13.07 17.05 -4.59
C ILE A 63 14.11 17.59 -3.62
N GLU A 64 13.62 18.22 -2.54
CA GLU A 64 14.44 18.70 -1.43
C GLU A 64 13.83 18.23 -0.11
N TRP A 65 14.51 18.47 1.02
CA TRP A 65 13.93 18.16 2.33
C TRP A 65 12.69 19.03 2.60
N GLN A 66 12.76 20.32 2.31
CA GLN A 66 11.65 21.26 2.49
C GLN A 66 10.62 21.19 1.36
N ASN A 67 10.95 20.51 0.26
CA ASN A 67 10.08 20.31 -0.89
C ASN A 67 10.07 18.83 -1.30
N PRO A 68 9.46 17.93 -0.49
CA PRO A 68 9.37 16.53 -0.85
C PRO A 68 8.42 16.33 -2.02
N MET A 69 8.56 15.19 -2.71
CA MET A 69 7.57 14.80 -3.72
C MET A 69 6.24 14.50 -3.03
N MET A 70 5.19 15.23 -3.41
CA MET A 70 3.84 14.99 -2.90
C MET A 70 3.20 13.78 -3.59
N PRO A 71 2.20 13.11 -2.97
CA PRO A 71 1.56 11.95 -3.57
C PRO A 71 1.06 12.22 -4.98
N THR A 72 1.30 11.28 -5.89
CA THR A 72 0.85 11.37 -7.28
C THR A 72 -0.52 10.77 -7.49
N GLY A 73 -1.09 10.14 -6.45
CA GLY A 73 -2.46 9.66 -6.46
C GLY A 73 -2.85 8.92 -5.17
N LYS A 74 -4.03 8.30 -5.22
CA LYS A 74 -4.64 7.56 -4.13
C LYS A 74 -5.25 6.26 -4.64
N SER A 75 -5.23 5.22 -3.81
CA SER A 75 -5.92 3.94 -4.00
C SER A 75 -6.62 3.53 -2.69
N ASP A 76 -7.28 2.37 -2.69
CA ASP A 76 -7.92 1.81 -1.49
C ASP A 76 -6.92 1.49 -0.37
N PHE A 77 -5.64 1.32 -0.70
CA PHE A 77 -4.59 1.12 0.30
C PHE A 77 -4.22 2.42 1.03
N GLY A 78 -4.33 3.57 0.36
CA GLY A 78 -3.85 4.85 0.85
C GLY A 78 -3.34 5.73 -0.29
N VAL A 79 -2.34 6.56 -0.03
CA VAL A 79 -1.71 7.38 -1.09
C VAL A 79 -0.55 6.63 -1.74
N PHE A 80 -0.11 7.09 -2.90
CA PHE A 80 1.09 6.58 -3.52
C PHE A 80 1.91 7.67 -4.21
N TRP A 81 3.19 7.39 -4.38
CA TRP A 81 4.12 8.16 -5.21
C TRP A 81 4.62 7.31 -6.36
N GLN A 82 4.62 7.86 -7.57
CA GLN A 82 5.19 7.22 -8.76
C GLN A 82 6.36 8.05 -9.28
N ALA A 83 7.55 7.48 -9.34
CA ALA A 83 8.75 8.13 -9.83
C ALA A 83 9.33 7.38 -11.04
N ASP A 84 10.04 8.10 -11.91
CA ASP A 84 10.77 7.50 -13.02
C ASP A 84 11.96 6.69 -12.53
N LEU A 85 12.01 5.40 -12.88
CA LEU A 85 13.10 4.53 -12.47
C LEU A 85 14.45 5.01 -13.02
N ALA A 86 14.44 5.61 -14.21
CA ALA A 86 15.62 6.16 -14.87
C ALA A 86 16.33 7.24 -14.02
N GLU A 87 15.60 7.97 -13.17
CA GLU A 87 16.16 9.00 -12.28
C GLU A 87 17.09 8.40 -11.22
N PHE A 88 16.90 7.13 -10.86
CA PHE A 88 17.80 6.39 -9.96
C PHE A 88 19.04 5.82 -10.67
N GLY A 89 19.17 6.06 -11.98
CA GLY A 89 20.28 5.61 -12.81
C GLY A 89 20.47 4.09 -12.86
N LYS A 90 21.66 3.66 -13.27
CA LYS A 90 21.94 2.25 -13.61
C LYS A 90 21.79 1.28 -12.44
N SER A 91 22.04 1.72 -11.20
CA SER A 91 21.86 0.85 -10.02
C SER A 91 20.39 0.59 -9.73
N ALA A 92 19.50 1.51 -10.14
CA ALA A 92 18.07 1.50 -9.83
C ALA A 92 17.76 1.37 -8.32
N THR A 93 18.74 1.67 -7.45
CA THR A 93 18.51 1.67 -6.00
C THR A 93 17.65 2.88 -5.67
N VAL A 94 16.42 2.61 -5.26
CA VAL A 94 15.47 3.63 -4.82
C VAL A 94 15.70 3.87 -3.35
N ASN A 95 16.29 5.01 -3.01
CA ASN A 95 16.42 5.43 -1.62
C ASN A 95 15.36 6.47 -1.29
N TYR A 96 14.76 6.36 -0.11
CA TYR A 96 13.64 7.21 0.26
C TYR A 96 13.49 7.44 1.77
N ILE A 97 12.83 8.55 2.11
CA ILE A 97 12.25 8.82 3.43
C ILE A 97 10.84 9.37 3.19
N ILE A 98 9.83 8.77 3.83
CA ILE A 98 8.49 9.35 3.89
C ILE A 98 8.46 10.28 5.12
N HIS A 99 8.06 11.53 4.95
CA HIS A 99 8.08 12.50 6.04
C HIS A 99 7.05 13.64 5.88
N LYS A 100 6.75 14.30 6.99
CA LYS A 100 6.00 15.55 7.09
C LYS A 100 6.80 16.56 7.92
N GLY A 101 7.38 17.56 7.26
CA GLY A 101 8.42 18.38 7.88
C GLY A 101 9.53 17.48 8.43
N ASP A 102 9.89 17.65 9.70
CA ASP A 102 10.89 16.81 10.37
C ASP A 102 10.35 15.49 10.95
N THR A 103 9.03 15.28 10.89
CA THR A 103 8.43 14.02 11.32
C THR A 103 8.65 12.96 10.25
N LYS A 104 9.45 11.95 10.57
CA LYS A 104 9.80 10.85 9.66
C LYS A 104 9.00 9.58 9.95
N GLU A 105 8.68 8.85 8.90
CA GLU A 105 8.08 7.53 8.99
C GLU A 105 9.13 6.43 9.19
N GLN A 106 8.69 5.17 9.36
CA GLN A 106 9.57 3.98 9.45
C GLN A 106 10.66 4.12 10.52
N GLY A 107 10.32 4.82 11.62
CA GLY A 107 11.21 5.06 12.74
C GLY A 107 12.39 5.98 12.41
N GLY A 108 12.27 6.84 11.40
CA GLY A 108 13.26 7.85 11.05
C GLY A 108 14.48 7.33 10.30
N ARG A 109 14.41 6.12 9.73
CA ARG A 109 15.50 5.48 9.00
C ARG A 109 15.50 5.87 7.53
N ASP A 110 16.68 5.89 6.95
CA ASP A 110 16.86 5.94 5.51
C ASP A 110 16.49 4.56 4.93
N MET A 111 15.48 4.53 4.08
CA MET A 111 14.95 3.30 3.51
C MET A 111 15.42 3.14 2.07
N LYS A 112 15.49 1.89 1.61
CA LYS A 112 15.83 1.59 0.21
C LYS A 112 15.24 0.28 -0.27
N PHE A 113 15.07 0.18 -1.58
CA PHE A 113 14.78 -1.07 -2.28
C PHE A 113 15.44 -1.07 -3.67
N ASP A 114 15.55 -2.23 -4.28
CA ASP A 114 16.10 -2.39 -5.62
C ASP A 114 14.98 -2.33 -6.66
N GLY A 115 14.96 -1.25 -7.45
CA GLY A 115 13.98 -1.02 -8.50
C GLY A 115 14.14 -1.92 -9.73
N ASN A 116 15.25 -2.65 -9.87
CA ASN A 116 15.38 -3.66 -10.93
C ASN A 116 14.59 -4.94 -10.62
N THR A 117 14.42 -5.25 -9.33
CA THR A 117 13.75 -6.48 -8.88
C THR A 117 12.36 -6.21 -8.29
N THR A 118 12.16 -5.04 -7.69
CA THR A 118 10.90 -4.65 -7.04
C THR A 118 10.44 -3.30 -7.57
N ARG A 119 9.34 -3.28 -8.34
CA ARG A 119 8.82 -2.05 -8.95
C ARG A 119 7.82 -1.31 -8.08
N GLU A 120 7.25 -1.97 -7.10
CA GLU A 120 6.33 -1.36 -6.15
C GLU A 120 6.51 -1.95 -4.76
N ILE A 121 6.32 -1.09 -3.78
CA ILE A 121 6.36 -1.46 -2.37
C ILE A 121 5.17 -0.86 -1.62
N TRP A 122 4.83 -1.47 -0.49
CA TRP A 122 3.79 -1.03 0.41
C TRP A 122 4.37 -0.74 1.79
N VAL A 123 3.97 0.40 2.35
CA VAL A 123 4.43 0.89 3.65
C VAL A 123 3.20 1.17 4.52
N LEU A 124 3.23 0.66 5.74
CA LEU A 124 2.24 0.96 6.77
C LEU A 124 2.82 2.00 7.73
N GLY A 125 2.10 3.08 8.00
CA GLY A 125 2.47 4.07 9.00
C GLY A 125 2.61 3.44 10.38
N GLY A 126 3.71 3.76 11.07
CA GLY A 126 4.12 3.15 12.34
C GLY A 126 4.87 1.82 12.21
N ASP A 127 5.00 1.26 11.00
CA ASP A 127 5.77 0.04 10.74
C ASP A 127 7.13 0.38 10.10
N ARG A 128 8.16 -0.38 10.45
CA ARG A 128 9.51 -0.26 9.87
C ARG A 128 9.71 -1.16 8.67
N LYS A 129 8.78 -2.09 8.40
CA LYS A 129 8.88 -3.06 7.31
C LYS A 129 8.51 -2.45 5.96
N ILE A 130 9.18 -2.94 4.91
CA ILE A 130 8.76 -2.79 3.52
C ILE A 130 8.07 -4.08 3.12
N TYR A 131 6.88 -3.96 2.52
CA TYR A 131 6.16 -5.08 1.94
C TYR A 131 6.31 -5.02 0.42
N SER A 132 6.57 -6.16 -0.23
CA SER A 132 6.71 -6.28 -1.69
C SER A 132 5.43 -6.78 -2.36
N SER A 133 4.34 -6.90 -1.62
CA SER A 133 3.01 -7.22 -2.15
C SER A 133 1.92 -6.51 -1.33
N LEU A 134 0.82 -6.16 -2.00
CA LEU A 134 -0.38 -5.61 -1.35
C LEU A 134 -0.96 -6.60 -0.32
N ASP A 135 -1.02 -7.88 -0.68
CA ASP A 135 -1.59 -8.94 0.17
C ASP A 135 -0.82 -9.07 1.49
N ASP A 136 0.52 -9.07 1.46
CA ASP A 136 1.32 -9.14 2.68
C ASP A 136 1.15 -7.89 3.55
N ALA A 137 1.05 -6.71 2.93
CA ALA A 137 0.79 -5.46 3.65
C ALA A 137 -0.61 -5.45 4.29
N GLN A 138 -1.62 -5.97 3.59
CA GLN A 138 -2.99 -6.09 4.11
C GLN A 138 -3.07 -7.10 5.26
N LYS A 139 -2.40 -8.25 5.15
CA LYS A 139 -2.28 -9.22 6.24
C LYS A 139 -1.62 -8.60 7.47
N ALA A 140 -0.52 -7.88 7.29
CA ALA A 140 0.14 -7.20 8.40
C ALA A 140 -0.73 -6.10 9.03
N ARG A 141 -1.51 -5.36 8.23
CA ARG A 141 -2.50 -4.41 8.74
C ARG A 141 -3.62 -5.12 9.51
N ALA A 142 -4.05 -6.30 9.09
CA ALA A 142 -5.06 -7.08 9.79
C ALA A 142 -4.54 -7.63 11.14
N GLU A 143 -3.26 -7.99 11.21
CA GLU A 143 -2.61 -8.41 12.48
C GLU A 143 -2.43 -7.25 13.46
N LYS A 144 -2.28 -6.03 12.95
CA LYS A 144 -2.16 -4.79 13.75
C LYS A 144 -3.18 -3.75 13.25
N PRO A 145 -4.47 -3.93 13.58
CA PRO A 145 -5.52 -3.04 13.12
C PRO A 145 -5.29 -1.61 13.60
N CYS A 146 -5.83 -0.67 12.83
CA CYS A 146 -5.94 0.70 13.29
C CYS A 146 -6.95 0.76 14.45
N SER A 147 -6.52 1.38 15.55
CA SER A 147 -7.31 1.61 16.76
C SER A 147 -8.30 2.76 16.58
#